data_AF-A0A7X9D6M0-F1
#
_entry.id   AF-A0A7X9D6M0-F1
#
_cell.length_a   1.000
_cell.length_b   1.000
_cell.length_c   1.000
_cell.angle_alpha   90.00
_cell.angle_beta   90.00
_cell.angle_gamma   90.00
#
_symmetry.space_group_name_H-M   'P 1'
#
loop_
_entity.id
_entity.type
_entity.pdbx_description
1 polymer ?
#
loop_
_entity_poly.entity_id
_entity_poly.type
_entity_poly.pdbx_seq_one_letter_code
_entity_poly.pdbx_strand_id
1 'polypeptide(L)'
;MKRYIIFSLLVILLSLPFSLEAENDTLTVALVGDIMLGNTYPKKRLPANGGNNLFDHTRHILRRADITAGNLEGAMCEGGTCTKSLSNNRSYAFKMPPEYRRHLADAGFDFICLANNHINDFSATGRAETMANLDKVGIGYAGLPECRSACKEVKGVRFGFCAFGYNSYVLKHTNEKLVRSIIEEVRADCDILIVSFHGGDEGDHCNTLPYGTEYFYGENRGDLRKFAHLCIDLGADIVFGHGPHVTRAVEGYKGRIIAYSLGNFCTTTGMNVTGNRGHSPILEVQVDRNGVLLGGKIHSFKMRFGGGPQPDTTNSVAKLMKKLSESDIKNNLIRILDDGTLVVTPYEEVSAAEERIDSILIGAAYPTKEFLLGKHIYGNDTNFVNIPSKYTGLSKENSYIQKRVLAAFELMYADAKADGITLRVTSASRNFNTQKYLWESKIKDYSEKYPDRIECAKRALKYSSLPGTSRHHWGTDLDFISKRLAYWSSPQGKKAYSWLQNNAHKYGFFQPYGEGRTTGHGEEKWHWSYYPLSELYLEEYLKLVTLSDIKGFKSDFSAETFDVINNYVLGISRVSYE
;
A
#
# COMPACT_ATOMS: atom_id res chain seq x y z
N MET A 1 6.14 -38.67 -78.97
CA MET A 1 6.62 -39.47 -77.83
C MET A 1 7.32 -38.52 -76.85
N LYS A 2 6.67 -38.15 -75.74
CA LYS A 2 7.28 -37.66 -74.48
C LYS A 2 6.15 -37.36 -73.49
N ARG A 3 6.00 -38.26 -72.51
CA ARG A 3 5.18 -38.10 -71.31
C ARG A 3 5.95 -37.20 -70.35
N TYR A 4 5.31 -36.19 -69.76
CA TYR A 4 5.78 -35.60 -68.52
C TYR A 4 4.64 -35.62 -67.50
N ILE A 5 4.92 -36.37 -66.43
CA ILE A 5 4.11 -36.64 -65.26
C ILE A 5 4.32 -35.47 -64.30
N ILE A 6 3.21 -34.94 -63.76
CA ILE A 6 3.20 -33.94 -62.70
C ILE A 6 3.71 -34.63 -61.42
N PHE A 7 4.85 -34.17 -60.89
CA PHE A 7 5.37 -34.57 -59.60
C PHE A 7 4.86 -33.60 -58.53
N SER A 8 3.99 -34.09 -57.65
CA SER A 8 3.63 -33.42 -56.39
C SER A 8 4.83 -33.52 -55.44
N LEU A 9 5.40 -32.38 -55.07
CA LEU A 9 6.46 -32.32 -54.05
C LEU A 9 5.80 -32.32 -52.66
N LEU A 10 5.86 -33.46 -51.98
CA LEU A 10 5.47 -33.60 -50.58
C LEU A 10 6.61 -33.06 -49.71
N VAL A 11 6.48 -31.83 -49.19
CA VAL A 11 7.38 -31.30 -48.16
C VAL A 11 6.91 -31.83 -46.81
N ILE A 12 7.62 -32.84 -46.31
CA ILE A 12 7.49 -33.31 -44.93
C ILE A 12 8.18 -32.26 -44.04
N LEU A 13 7.39 -31.35 -43.47
CA LEU A 13 7.79 -30.53 -42.33
C LEU A 13 7.86 -31.44 -41.11
N LEU A 14 9.08 -31.87 -40.78
CA LEU A 14 9.42 -32.44 -39.48
C LEU A 14 9.19 -31.37 -38.41
N SER A 15 7.98 -31.34 -37.85
CA SER A 15 7.68 -30.63 -36.61
C SER A 15 8.34 -31.40 -35.46
N LEU A 16 9.60 -31.09 -35.18
CA LEU A 16 10.17 -31.36 -33.86
C LEU A 16 9.35 -30.54 -32.85
N PRO A 17 8.79 -31.15 -31.79
CA PRO A 17 8.22 -30.36 -30.71
C PRO A 17 9.42 -29.73 -29.99
N PHE A 18 9.69 -28.47 -30.30
CA PHE A 18 10.45 -27.63 -29.39
C PHE A 18 9.53 -27.44 -28.19
N SER A 19 9.65 -28.35 -27.21
CA SER A 19 9.16 -28.10 -25.88
C SER A 19 10.02 -26.95 -25.35
N LEU A 20 9.53 -25.72 -25.51
CA LEU A 20 9.94 -24.61 -24.67
C LEU A 20 9.59 -25.03 -23.25
N GLU A 21 10.54 -25.65 -22.56
CA GLU A 21 10.55 -25.57 -21.10
C GLU A 21 10.50 -24.09 -20.77
N ALA A 22 9.38 -23.64 -20.18
CA ALA A 22 9.28 -22.30 -19.63
C ALA A 22 10.42 -22.16 -18.62
N GLU A 23 11.46 -21.42 -18.99
CA GLU A 23 12.49 -20.98 -18.07
C GLU A 23 11.74 -20.27 -16.92
N ASN A 24 11.96 -20.68 -15.67
CA ASN A 24 11.26 -20.10 -14.52
C ASN A 24 11.55 -18.60 -14.48
N ASP A 25 10.60 -17.78 -14.93
CA ASP A 25 10.72 -16.33 -15.13
C ASP A 25 10.66 -15.53 -13.80
N THR A 26 10.69 -16.24 -12.67
CA THR A 26 10.68 -15.69 -11.32
C THR A 26 12.10 -15.45 -10.82
N LEU A 27 12.36 -14.22 -10.38
CA LEU A 27 13.55 -13.82 -9.65
C LEU A 27 13.23 -13.65 -8.17
N THR A 28 14.19 -13.98 -7.31
CA THR A 28 13.99 -13.92 -5.85
C THR A 28 14.93 -12.91 -5.20
N VAL A 29 14.38 -12.00 -4.38
CA VAL A 29 15.16 -11.00 -3.63
C VAL A 29 14.95 -11.20 -2.12
N ALA A 30 16.02 -11.44 -1.37
CA ALA A 30 15.98 -11.54 0.09
C ALA A 30 16.37 -10.22 0.74
N LEU A 31 15.44 -9.63 1.49
CA LEU A 31 15.62 -8.35 2.17
C LEU A 31 15.67 -8.56 3.68
N VAL A 32 16.62 -7.90 4.33
CA VAL A 32 16.78 -7.96 5.79
C VAL A 32 16.94 -6.57 6.39
N GLY A 33 16.71 -6.47 7.69
CA GLY A 33 16.84 -5.25 8.47
C GLY A 33 18.29 -4.87 8.85
N ASP A 34 18.43 -4.24 10.03
CA ASP A 34 19.68 -3.65 10.51
C ASP A 34 20.75 -4.69 10.89
N ILE A 35 21.97 -4.47 10.43
CA ILE A 35 23.12 -5.35 10.64
C ILE A 35 24.19 -4.60 11.43
N MET A 36 24.49 -5.09 12.62
CA MET A 36 25.60 -4.63 13.45
C MET A 36 26.29 -5.84 14.10
N LEU A 37 27.29 -6.37 13.38
CA LEU A 37 27.89 -7.69 13.64
C LEU A 37 28.79 -7.71 14.89
N GLY A 38 29.21 -6.55 15.38
CA GLY A 38 30.06 -6.42 16.55
C GLY A 38 30.55 -4.99 16.69
N ASN A 39 31.12 -4.65 17.84
CA ASN A 39 31.60 -3.29 18.08
C ASN A 39 32.97 -3.29 18.76
N THR A 40 33.94 -2.58 18.21
CA THR A 40 35.28 -2.43 18.79
C THR A 40 35.42 -1.16 19.64
N TYR A 41 34.41 -0.27 19.64
CA TYR A 41 34.44 1.04 20.30
C TYR A 41 33.19 1.31 21.16
N PRO A 42 33.29 2.10 22.26
CA PRO A 42 34.52 2.47 22.96
C PRO A 42 35.17 1.27 23.66
N LYS A 43 34.43 0.15 23.78
CA LYS A 43 34.91 -1.12 24.32
C LYS A 43 34.70 -2.22 23.29
N LYS A 44 35.69 -3.09 23.16
CA LYS A 44 35.60 -4.27 22.30
C LYS A 44 34.56 -5.27 22.83
N ARG A 45 33.49 -5.45 22.06
CA ARG A 45 32.37 -6.36 22.26
C ARG A 45 32.10 -7.07 20.94
N LEU A 46 32.74 -8.22 20.77
CA LEU A 46 32.61 -9.03 19.57
C LEU A 46 31.85 -10.32 19.89
N PRO A 47 31.10 -10.87 18.92
CA PRO A 47 30.46 -12.16 19.07
C PRO A 47 31.48 -13.28 19.28
N ALA A 48 31.01 -14.39 19.86
CA ALA A 48 31.81 -15.60 20.00
C ALA A 48 32.26 -16.16 18.64
N ASN A 49 33.32 -16.98 18.65
CA ASN A 49 33.88 -17.63 17.45
C ASN A 49 34.20 -16.65 16.31
N GLY A 50 34.54 -15.40 16.64
CA GLY A 50 34.84 -14.36 15.65
C GLY A 50 33.66 -13.99 14.72
N GLY A 51 32.43 -14.39 15.06
CA GLY A 51 31.23 -14.13 14.25
C GLY A 51 30.95 -15.17 13.15
N ASN A 52 31.71 -16.26 13.06
CA ASN A 52 31.55 -17.27 11.99
C ASN A 52 30.14 -17.88 11.89
N ASN A 53 29.42 -17.93 13.03
CA ASN A 53 28.13 -18.61 13.14
C ASN A 53 26.93 -17.65 13.10
N LEU A 54 27.16 -16.35 12.81
CA LEU A 54 26.09 -15.34 12.89
C LEU A 54 24.95 -15.56 11.90
N PHE A 55 25.21 -16.24 10.78
CA PHE A 55 24.23 -16.45 9.73
C PHE A 55 23.85 -17.92 9.54
N ASP A 56 24.23 -18.84 10.43
CA ASP A 56 24.06 -20.28 10.17
C ASP A 56 22.61 -20.70 9.90
N HIS A 57 21.65 -20.08 10.56
CA HIS A 57 20.22 -20.38 10.38
C HIS A 57 19.58 -19.65 9.19
N THR A 58 20.21 -18.60 8.67
CA THR A 58 19.64 -17.71 7.64
C THR A 58 20.35 -17.82 6.30
N ARG A 59 21.63 -18.23 6.29
CA ARG A 59 22.52 -18.30 5.13
C ARG A 59 21.93 -19.08 3.96
N HIS A 60 21.20 -20.16 4.23
CA HIS A 60 20.57 -20.97 3.18
C HIS A 60 19.42 -20.24 2.45
N ILE A 61 18.78 -19.26 3.10
CA ILE A 61 17.74 -18.40 2.51
C ILE A 61 18.39 -17.26 1.74
N LEU A 62 19.38 -16.61 2.36
CA LEU A 62 20.10 -15.49 1.73
C LEU A 62 20.82 -15.94 0.46
N ARG A 63 21.60 -17.03 0.52
CA ARG A 63 22.38 -17.53 -0.64
C ARG A 63 21.54 -18.11 -1.78
N ARG A 64 20.29 -18.50 -1.54
CA ARG A 64 19.44 -19.05 -2.60
C ARG A 64 18.71 -17.96 -3.38
N ALA A 65 18.59 -16.76 -2.81
CA ALA A 65 18.01 -15.62 -3.51
C ALA A 65 18.96 -15.17 -4.63
N ASP A 66 18.38 -14.60 -5.69
CA ASP A 66 19.15 -14.01 -6.79
C ASP A 66 19.86 -12.72 -6.34
N ILE A 67 19.21 -11.96 -5.46
CA ILE A 67 19.78 -10.78 -4.79
C ILE A 67 19.47 -10.84 -3.30
N THR A 68 20.46 -10.56 -2.46
CA THR A 68 20.28 -10.28 -1.03
C THR A 68 20.70 -8.84 -0.68
N ALA A 69 19.85 -8.13 0.04
CA ALA A 69 20.13 -6.76 0.49
C ALA A 69 19.80 -6.52 1.97
N GLY A 70 20.52 -5.59 2.60
CA GLY A 70 20.29 -5.19 4.00
C GLY A 70 20.90 -3.82 4.34
N ASN A 71 20.85 -3.43 5.60
CA ASN A 71 21.42 -2.17 6.09
C ASN A 71 22.59 -2.41 7.05
N LEU A 72 23.74 -1.82 6.77
CA LEU A 72 24.91 -1.90 7.64
C LEU A 72 24.93 -0.71 8.61
N GLU A 73 24.46 -0.95 9.83
CA GLU A 73 24.22 0.07 10.85
C GLU A 73 25.52 0.40 11.61
N GLY A 74 26.45 1.08 10.93
CA GLY A 74 27.75 1.49 11.49
C GLY A 74 28.87 1.57 10.47
N ALA A 75 30.07 1.90 10.94
CA ALA A 75 31.28 1.95 10.11
C ALA A 75 32.08 0.66 10.27
N MET A 76 32.44 0.02 9.17
CA MET A 76 33.32 -1.15 9.11
C MET A 76 34.74 -0.69 8.80
N CYS A 77 35.47 -0.27 9.84
CA CYS A 77 36.74 0.45 9.71
C CYS A 77 37.72 0.22 10.87
N GLU A 78 39.02 0.42 10.62
CA GLU A 78 40.05 0.55 11.66
C GLU A 78 40.32 2.02 11.99
N GLY A 79 40.25 2.90 10.99
CA GLY A 79 40.57 4.32 11.13
C GLY A 79 39.42 5.19 11.63
N GLY A 80 39.59 6.50 11.47
CA GLY A 80 38.57 7.51 11.73
C GLY A 80 38.48 7.98 13.19
N THR A 81 37.92 9.18 13.35
CA THR A 81 37.69 9.82 14.65
C THR A 81 36.22 9.70 15.00
N CYS A 82 35.91 9.29 16.23
CA CYS A 82 34.54 9.23 16.73
C CYS A 82 33.90 10.63 16.64
N THR A 83 32.81 10.77 15.90
CA THR A 83 32.08 12.03 15.71
C THR A 83 31.01 12.27 16.77
N LYS A 84 30.66 11.22 17.53
CA LYS A 84 29.64 11.25 18.58
C LYS A 84 30.26 11.50 19.94
N SER A 85 29.63 12.37 20.72
CA SER A 85 29.90 12.46 22.16
C SER A 85 29.25 11.27 22.87
N LEU A 86 30.04 10.48 23.58
CA LEU A 86 29.59 9.34 24.37
C LEU A 86 29.43 9.67 25.86
N SER A 87 29.35 10.96 26.20
CA SER A 87 29.25 11.43 27.59
C SER A 87 27.91 11.14 28.25
N ASN A 88 26.85 10.86 27.46
CA ASN A 88 25.56 10.42 27.96
C ASN A 88 25.24 8.99 27.47
N ASN A 89 24.47 8.23 28.25
CA ASN A 89 24.10 6.85 27.93
C ASN A 89 23.07 6.73 26.79
N ARG A 90 22.86 7.80 26.00
CA ARG A 90 21.87 7.85 24.90
C ARG A 90 22.52 7.94 23.52
N SER A 91 23.84 8.02 23.47
CA SER A 91 24.63 8.14 22.24
C SER A 91 25.48 6.90 22.06
N TYR A 92 25.44 6.32 20.86
CA TYR A 92 26.16 5.09 20.53
C TYR A 92 27.01 5.31 19.28
N ALA A 93 28.25 4.80 19.32
CA ALA A 93 29.15 4.76 18.18
C ALA A 93 29.44 3.30 17.79
N PHE A 94 29.24 2.95 16.53
CA PHE A 94 29.37 1.59 16.02
C PHE A 94 30.57 1.44 15.08
N LYS A 95 31.62 0.79 15.59
CA LYS A 95 32.83 0.44 14.85
C LYS A 95 32.93 -1.06 14.67
N MET A 96 32.59 -1.55 13.49
CA MET A 96 32.69 -2.96 13.14
C MET A 96 34.10 -3.31 12.66
N PRO A 97 34.64 -4.49 13.04
CA PRO A 97 35.91 -4.96 12.50
C PRO A 97 35.86 -5.09 10.97
N PRO A 98 36.86 -4.59 10.21
CA PRO A 98 36.93 -4.73 8.76
C PRO A 98 36.80 -6.17 8.26
N GLU A 99 37.35 -7.14 8.99
CA GLU A 99 37.33 -8.55 8.61
C GLU A 99 35.90 -9.14 8.56
N TYR A 100 34.93 -8.50 9.21
CA TYR A 100 33.53 -8.96 9.21
C TYR A 100 32.82 -8.76 7.87
N ARG A 101 33.45 -8.04 6.90
CA ARG A 101 33.03 -8.06 5.48
C ARG A 101 32.89 -9.48 4.93
N ARG A 102 33.73 -10.41 5.41
CA ARG A 102 33.70 -11.82 4.97
C ARG A 102 32.41 -12.51 5.40
N HIS A 103 31.88 -12.18 6.58
CA HIS A 103 30.62 -12.75 7.06
C HIS A 103 29.43 -12.34 6.20
N LEU A 104 29.43 -11.09 5.72
CA LEU A 104 28.42 -10.61 4.76
C LEU A 104 28.55 -11.33 3.41
N ALA A 105 29.78 -11.43 2.88
CA ALA A 105 30.04 -12.12 1.63
C ALA A 105 29.66 -13.61 1.70
N ASP A 106 30.06 -14.30 2.77
CA ASP A 106 29.78 -15.72 3.00
C ASP A 106 28.28 -16.01 3.19
N ALA A 107 27.54 -15.03 3.74
CA ALA A 107 26.09 -15.06 3.89
C ALA A 107 25.36 -14.83 2.55
N GLY A 108 26.03 -14.26 1.55
CA GLY A 108 25.48 -14.04 0.21
C GLY A 108 24.89 -12.65 -0.02
N PHE A 109 25.32 -11.62 0.72
CA PHE A 109 24.87 -10.25 0.47
C PHE A 109 25.40 -9.71 -0.86
N ASP A 110 24.53 -9.04 -1.60
CA ASP A 110 24.84 -8.41 -2.88
C ASP A 110 24.83 -6.88 -2.78
N PHE A 111 23.87 -6.33 -2.03
CA PHE A 111 23.72 -4.90 -1.79
C PHE A 111 23.65 -4.55 -0.30
N ILE A 112 24.28 -3.44 0.08
CA ILE A 112 24.25 -2.91 1.44
C ILE A 112 23.90 -1.42 1.44
N CYS A 113 22.85 -1.07 2.18
CA CYS A 113 22.54 0.32 2.51
C CYS A 113 23.55 0.86 3.51
N LEU A 114 24.10 2.03 3.20
CA LEU A 114 24.96 2.84 4.07
C LEU A 114 24.28 4.14 4.50
N ALA A 115 23.04 4.38 4.09
CA ALA A 115 22.31 5.63 4.27
C ALA A 115 21.70 5.79 5.68
N ASN A 116 22.45 5.52 6.74
CA ASN A 116 21.97 5.56 8.12
C ASN A 116 22.73 6.58 8.99
N ASN A 117 22.24 6.77 10.21
CA ASN A 117 22.79 7.71 11.20
C ASN A 117 24.09 7.23 11.88
N HIS A 118 24.55 6.01 11.58
CA HIS A 118 25.74 5.42 12.17
C HIS A 118 26.93 5.30 11.21
N ILE A 119 26.71 5.45 9.90
CA ILE A 119 27.79 5.36 8.89
C ILE A 119 28.90 6.39 9.11
N ASN A 120 28.56 7.56 9.66
CA ASN A 120 29.50 8.65 9.92
C ASN A 120 30.02 8.69 11.37
N ASP A 121 29.81 7.63 12.16
CA ASP A 121 30.30 7.55 13.53
C ASP A 121 31.82 7.73 13.62
N PHE A 122 32.56 7.35 12.57
CA PHE A 122 34.02 7.45 12.49
C PHE A 122 34.50 8.35 11.35
N SER A 123 33.79 9.47 11.15
CA SER A 123 34.09 10.52 10.17
C SER A 123 34.14 10.02 8.71
N ALA A 124 34.55 10.89 7.78
CA ALA A 124 34.71 10.53 6.38
C ALA A 124 35.69 9.38 6.16
N THR A 125 36.69 9.22 7.04
CA THR A 125 37.63 8.09 6.99
C THR A 125 36.91 6.77 7.22
N GLY A 126 36.02 6.69 8.22
CA GLY A 126 35.23 5.50 8.49
C GLY A 126 34.30 5.13 7.34
N ARG A 127 33.68 6.13 6.69
CA ARG A 127 32.87 5.91 5.48
C ARG A 127 33.70 5.33 4.33
N ALA A 128 34.84 5.97 4.03
CA ALA A 128 35.73 5.54 2.95
C ALA A 128 36.28 4.13 3.17
N GLU A 129 36.70 3.80 4.39
CA GLU A 129 37.15 2.45 4.73
C GLU A 129 36.03 1.42 4.65
N THR A 130 34.81 1.78 5.04
CA THR A 130 33.64 0.89 4.92
C THR A 130 33.38 0.53 3.45
N MET A 131 33.33 1.54 2.57
CA MET A 131 33.18 1.35 1.12
C MET A 131 34.30 0.46 0.56
N ALA A 132 35.56 0.76 0.88
CA ALA A 132 36.71 -0.03 0.44
C ALA A 132 36.70 -1.48 0.99
N ASN A 133 36.09 -1.73 2.15
CA ASN A 133 35.93 -3.08 2.68
C ASN A 133 34.83 -3.85 1.94
N LEU A 134 33.74 -3.21 1.55
CA LEU A 134 32.70 -3.86 0.74
C LEU A 134 33.18 -4.15 -0.69
N ASP A 135 33.96 -3.23 -1.29
CA ASP A 135 34.60 -3.44 -2.61
C ASP A 135 35.47 -4.71 -2.64
N LYS A 136 36.25 -4.95 -1.57
CA LYS A 136 37.14 -6.12 -1.45
C LYS A 136 36.41 -7.46 -1.51
N VAL A 137 35.10 -7.47 -1.30
CA VAL A 137 34.28 -8.68 -1.33
C VAL A 137 33.18 -8.62 -2.39
N GLY A 138 33.20 -7.61 -3.27
CA GLY A 138 32.25 -7.48 -4.38
C GLY A 138 30.81 -7.20 -3.96
N ILE A 139 30.60 -6.57 -2.79
CA ILE A 139 29.28 -6.16 -2.32
C ILE A 139 29.04 -4.72 -2.79
N GLY A 140 27.96 -4.51 -3.54
CA GLY A 140 27.52 -3.17 -3.93
C GLY A 140 26.95 -2.41 -2.74
N TYR A 141 27.07 -1.09 -2.74
CA TYR A 141 26.54 -0.24 -1.69
C TYR A 141 26.04 1.09 -2.25
N ALA A 142 25.16 1.73 -1.50
CA ALA A 142 24.63 3.04 -1.84
C ALA A 142 24.20 3.80 -0.58
N GLY A 143 23.93 5.10 -0.74
CA GLY A 143 23.39 5.93 0.33
C GLY A 143 24.19 7.17 0.67
N LEU A 144 25.35 7.34 0.06
CA LEU A 144 26.30 8.38 0.37
C LEU A 144 26.47 9.34 -0.82
N PRO A 145 26.80 10.63 -0.59
CA PRO A 145 27.16 11.54 -1.68
C PRO A 145 28.27 11.01 -2.59
N GLU A 146 29.22 10.25 -2.03
CA GLU A 146 30.34 9.63 -2.73
C GLU A 146 29.94 8.40 -3.57
N CYS A 147 28.82 7.75 -3.23
CA CYS A 147 28.33 6.55 -3.91
C CYS A 147 26.80 6.51 -3.86
N ARG A 148 26.18 6.97 -4.95
CA ARG A 148 24.73 7.18 -5.06
C ARG A 148 23.95 5.91 -5.37
N SER A 149 24.58 4.96 -6.05
CA SER A 149 23.96 3.73 -6.51
C SER A 149 24.99 2.64 -6.75
N ALA A 150 24.50 1.40 -6.84
CA ALA A 150 25.23 0.24 -7.30
C ALA A 150 24.38 -0.56 -8.29
N CYS A 151 25.01 -1.45 -9.06
CA CYS A 151 24.28 -2.39 -9.90
C CYS A 151 24.94 -3.77 -9.91
N LYS A 152 24.16 -4.80 -10.22
CA LYS A 152 24.62 -6.18 -10.35
C LYS A 152 23.78 -6.93 -11.36
N GLU A 153 24.41 -7.69 -12.24
CA GLU A 153 23.72 -8.55 -13.20
C GLU A 153 23.60 -9.97 -12.66
N VAL A 154 22.39 -10.53 -12.70
CA VAL A 154 22.08 -11.91 -12.30
C VAL A 154 21.07 -12.48 -13.28
N LYS A 155 21.35 -13.66 -13.85
CA LYS A 155 20.47 -14.33 -14.84
C LYS A 155 20.09 -13.44 -16.04
N GLY A 156 21.02 -12.58 -16.47
CA GLY A 156 20.80 -11.63 -17.56
C GLY A 156 19.84 -10.48 -17.22
N VAL A 157 19.56 -10.25 -15.93
CA VAL A 157 18.77 -9.12 -15.42
C VAL A 157 19.67 -8.24 -14.58
N ARG A 158 19.69 -6.94 -14.90
CA ARG A 158 20.49 -5.94 -14.20
C ARG A 158 19.69 -5.32 -13.07
N PHE A 159 20.08 -5.62 -11.84
CA PHE A 159 19.52 -5.01 -10.64
C PHE A 159 20.24 -3.70 -10.33
N GLY A 160 19.49 -2.63 -10.17
CA GLY A 160 19.95 -1.35 -9.65
C GLY A 160 19.64 -1.23 -8.15
N PHE A 161 20.50 -0.55 -7.41
CA PHE A 161 20.33 -0.30 -5.99
C PHE A 161 20.66 1.15 -5.65
N CYS A 162 19.77 1.85 -4.97
CA CYS A 162 20.07 3.15 -4.36
C CYS A 162 19.47 3.23 -2.95
N ALA A 163 19.97 4.15 -2.13
CA ALA A 163 19.55 4.25 -0.75
C ALA A 163 19.48 5.69 -0.25
N PHE A 164 18.62 5.93 0.74
CA PHE A 164 18.38 7.26 1.29
C PHE A 164 18.27 7.25 2.82
N GLY A 165 18.73 8.31 3.48
CA GLY A 165 18.64 8.49 4.93
C GLY A 165 18.15 9.88 5.29
N TYR A 166 18.30 10.30 6.53
CA TYR A 166 17.72 11.57 7.00
C TYR A 166 18.78 12.64 7.38
N ASN A 167 20.00 12.21 7.74
CA ASN A 167 21.07 13.11 8.20
C ASN A 167 21.78 13.86 7.05
N SER A 168 22.61 14.85 7.38
CA SER A 168 23.29 15.73 6.41
C SER A 168 24.42 15.09 5.60
N TYR A 169 24.98 13.99 6.08
CA TYR A 169 26.12 13.29 5.46
C TYR A 169 25.71 12.08 4.60
N VAL A 170 24.40 11.88 4.43
CA VAL A 170 23.82 10.83 3.56
C VAL A 170 22.90 11.47 2.52
N LEU A 171 22.46 10.69 1.54
CA LEU A 171 21.47 11.13 0.56
C LEU A 171 20.10 11.26 1.23
N LYS A 172 19.59 12.49 1.37
CA LYS A 172 18.38 12.73 2.16
C LYS A 172 17.09 12.29 1.46
N HIS A 173 16.32 11.41 2.10
CA HIS A 173 14.99 10.99 1.65
C HIS A 173 13.97 12.15 1.67
N THR A 174 14.18 13.18 2.50
CA THR A 174 13.32 14.38 2.53
C THR A 174 13.62 15.38 1.40
N ASN A 175 14.72 15.20 0.67
CA ASN A 175 15.04 16.04 -0.48
C ASN A 175 14.47 15.41 -1.75
N GLU A 176 13.20 15.70 -2.03
CA GLU A 176 12.45 15.11 -3.15
C GLU A 176 13.14 15.31 -4.52
N LYS A 177 13.80 16.45 -4.77
CA LYS A 177 14.54 16.70 -6.02
C LYS A 177 15.74 15.77 -6.16
N LEU A 178 16.46 15.53 -5.08
CA LEU A 178 17.58 14.60 -5.05
C LEU A 178 17.09 13.16 -5.26
N VAL A 179 16.03 12.76 -4.57
CA VAL A 179 15.40 11.43 -4.70
C VAL A 179 15.01 11.17 -6.16
N ARG A 180 14.28 12.11 -6.77
CA ARG A 180 13.87 12.03 -8.18
C ARG A 180 15.06 11.85 -9.11
N SER A 181 16.05 12.73 -9.00
CA SER A 181 17.26 12.67 -9.82
C SER A 181 17.98 11.32 -9.73
N ILE A 182 18.11 10.75 -8.54
CA ILE A 182 18.83 9.48 -8.36
C ILE A 182 18.01 8.31 -8.89
N ILE A 183 16.72 8.26 -8.58
CA ILE A 183 15.89 7.14 -9.02
C ILE A 183 15.78 7.11 -10.54
N GLU A 184 15.55 8.26 -11.19
CA GLU A 184 15.51 8.38 -12.65
C GLU A 184 16.85 7.98 -13.30
N GLU A 185 17.98 8.38 -12.71
CA GLU A 185 19.33 8.01 -13.15
C GLU A 185 19.55 6.49 -13.10
N VAL A 186 19.22 5.84 -11.98
CA VAL A 186 19.44 4.39 -11.81
C VAL A 186 18.45 3.58 -12.64
N ARG A 187 17.17 4.00 -12.70
CA ARG A 187 16.12 3.32 -13.48
C ARG A 187 16.45 3.26 -14.97
N ALA A 188 17.15 4.26 -15.50
CA ALA A 188 17.58 4.28 -16.90
C ALA A 188 18.65 3.22 -17.23
N ASP A 189 19.30 2.63 -16.23
CA ASP A 189 20.45 1.73 -16.40
C ASP A 189 20.27 0.38 -15.68
N CYS A 190 19.04 0.03 -15.32
CA CYS A 190 18.70 -1.28 -14.73
C CYS A 190 17.35 -1.80 -15.22
N ASP A 191 17.13 -3.10 -15.04
CA ASP A 191 15.88 -3.79 -15.32
C ASP A 191 14.97 -3.83 -14.08
N ILE A 192 15.55 -4.04 -12.90
CA ILE A 192 14.85 -4.04 -11.61
C ILE A 192 15.55 -3.09 -10.65
N LEU A 193 14.81 -2.11 -10.10
CA LEU A 193 15.34 -1.12 -9.18
C LEU A 193 14.91 -1.38 -7.74
N ILE A 194 15.90 -1.57 -6.86
CA ILE A 194 15.73 -1.73 -5.42
C ILE A 194 16.12 -0.42 -4.71
N VAL A 195 15.22 0.12 -3.89
CA VAL A 195 15.46 1.31 -3.07
C VAL A 195 15.43 0.95 -1.59
N SER A 196 16.49 1.30 -0.86
CA SER A 196 16.53 1.20 0.60
C SER A 196 16.38 2.57 1.26
N PHE A 197 15.82 2.64 2.46
CA PHE A 197 15.84 3.88 3.24
C PHE A 197 16.00 3.69 4.75
N HIS A 198 16.56 4.69 5.43
CA HIS A 198 16.61 4.78 6.89
C HIS A 198 15.84 6.01 7.38
N GLY A 199 14.76 5.77 8.12
CA GLY A 199 13.72 6.77 8.41
C GLY A 199 12.83 6.35 9.59
N GLY A 200 11.84 7.17 9.92
CA GLY A 200 10.85 6.86 10.97
C GLY A 200 11.32 7.05 12.41
N ASP A 201 10.36 7.10 13.32
CA ASP A 201 10.59 7.11 14.77
C ASP A 201 11.14 5.75 15.25
N GLU A 202 11.93 5.75 16.32
CA GLU A 202 12.67 4.58 16.82
C GLU A 202 12.20 4.13 18.19
N GLY A 203 11.92 2.83 18.33
CA GLY A 203 11.55 2.26 19.62
C GLY A 203 10.54 1.13 19.55
N ASP A 204 10.27 0.54 20.71
CA ASP A 204 9.28 -0.53 20.86
C ASP A 204 7.83 -0.05 20.67
N HIS A 205 7.56 1.26 20.74
CA HIS A 205 6.26 1.83 20.42
C HIS A 205 6.02 2.04 18.91
N CYS A 206 7.04 1.87 18.07
CA CYS A 206 7.05 2.29 16.67
C CYS A 206 6.70 1.18 15.66
N ASN A 207 5.94 0.15 16.04
CA ASN A 207 5.51 -0.88 15.09
C ASN A 207 4.46 -0.38 14.10
N THR A 208 3.57 0.50 14.54
CA THR A 208 2.53 1.08 13.67
C THR A 208 3.15 2.14 12.76
N LEU A 209 2.68 2.20 11.52
CA LEU A 209 3.10 3.19 10.55
C LEU A 209 2.19 4.42 10.63
N PRO A 210 2.65 5.56 11.17
CA PRO A 210 1.83 6.75 11.27
C PRO A 210 1.58 7.40 9.90
N TYR A 211 0.66 8.35 9.86
CA TYR A 211 0.49 9.28 8.74
C TYR A 211 1.26 10.58 9.02
N GLY A 212 1.89 11.14 7.98
CA GLY A 212 2.66 12.38 8.09
C GLY A 212 4.10 12.16 8.54
N THR A 213 4.77 13.27 8.83
CA THR A 213 6.19 13.30 9.19
C THR A 213 6.45 12.75 10.59
N GLU A 214 7.37 11.80 10.71
CA GLU A 214 7.87 11.28 11.97
C GLU A 214 9.09 12.08 12.47
N TYR A 215 9.25 12.14 13.79
CA TYR A 215 10.37 12.81 14.45
C TYR A 215 10.93 11.93 15.55
N PHE A 216 12.26 11.90 15.68
CA PHE A 216 12.95 11.23 16.78
C PHE A 216 14.03 12.14 17.35
N TYR A 217 14.02 12.37 18.67
CA TYR A 217 14.87 13.37 19.34
C TYR A 217 14.92 14.75 18.66
N GLY A 218 13.81 15.17 18.05
CA GLY A 218 13.69 16.45 17.34
C GLY A 218 14.23 16.46 15.91
N GLU A 219 14.82 15.37 15.44
CA GLU A 219 15.23 15.22 14.05
C GLU A 219 14.04 14.81 13.19
N ASN A 220 13.89 15.41 12.00
CA ASN A 220 12.87 15.01 11.02
C ASN A 220 13.29 13.66 10.40
N ARG A 221 12.51 12.61 10.66
CA ARG A 221 12.73 11.23 10.19
C ARG A 221 11.85 10.87 8.98
N GLY A 222 11.12 11.85 8.43
CA GLY A 222 10.38 11.75 7.18
C GLY A 222 8.92 11.30 7.31
N ASP A 223 8.16 11.56 6.25
CA ASP A 223 6.90 10.90 5.97
C ASP A 223 7.21 9.67 5.09
N LEU A 224 7.22 8.49 5.72
CA LEU A 224 7.68 7.27 5.06
C LEU A 224 6.73 6.77 4.00
N ARG A 225 5.41 7.00 4.16
CA ARG A 225 4.40 6.65 3.16
C ARG A 225 4.60 7.44 1.90
N LYS A 226 4.68 8.77 2.05
CA LYS A 226 4.91 9.68 0.92
C LYS A 226 6.23 9.34 0.21
N PHE A 227 7.29 9.09 0.96
CA PHE A 227 8.59 8.77 0.37
C PHE A 227 8.57 7.42 -0.39
N ALA A 228 8.02 6.36 0.21
CA ALA A 228 8.01 5.05 -0.40
C ALA A 228 7.13 5.00 -1.67
N HIS A 229 5.95 5.62 -1.63
CA HIS A 229 5.08 5.75 -2.82
C HIS A 229 5.77 6.55 -3.93
N LEU A 230 6.41 7.68 -3.59
CA LEU A 230 7.20 8.46 -4.55
C LEU A 230 8.28 7.61 -5.23
N CYS A 231 8.96 6.72 -4.49
CA CYS A 231 9.99 5.87 -5.09
C CYS A 231 9.41 4.92 -6.13
N ILE A 232 8.29 4.25 -5.82
CA ILE A 232 7.59 3.38 -6.77
C ILE A 232 7.08 4.18 -7.98
N ASP A 233 6.51 5.37 -7.74
CA ASP A 233 6.01 6.25 -8.80
C ASP A 233 7.11 6.74 -9.76
N LEU A 234 8.36 6.73 -9.30
CA LEU A 234 9.54 7.07 -10.10
C LEU A 234 10.18 5.85 -10.79
N GLY A 235 9.63 4.66 -10.61
CA GLY A 235 10.09 3.43 -11.26
C GLY A 235 10.93 2.49 -10.39
N ALA A 236 10.92 2.65 -9.06
CA ALA A 236 11.41 1.61 -8.17
C ALA A 236 10.46 0.40 -8.20
N ASP A 237 11.03 -0.81 -8.12
CA ASP A 237 10.28 -2.06 -8.12
C ASP A 237 10.15 -2.67 -6.71
N ILE A 238 11.14 -2.39 -5.86
CA ILE A 238 11.20 -2.86 -4.49
C ILE A 238 11.66 -1.71 -3.60
N VAL A 239 10.91 -1.40 -2.55
CA VAL A 239 11.30 -0.40 -1.54
C VAL A 239 11.35 -1.06 -0.16
N PHE A 240 12.43 -0.88 0.60
CA PHE A 240 12.51 -1.42 1.98
C PHE A 240 13.22 -0.49 2.96
N GLY A 241 12.69 -0.44 4.17
CA GLY A 241 13.05 0.53 5.19
C GLY A 241 13.79 -0.05 6.40
N HIS A 242 14.45 0.86 7.10
CA HIS A 242 15.28 0.67 8.29
C HIS A 242 15.13 1.86 9.24
N GLY A 243 15.65 1.74 10.46
CA GLY A 243 15.71 2.84 11.43
C GLY A 243 14.83 2.64 12.66
N PRO A 244 13.54 2.25 12.56
CA PRO A 244 12.70 2.08 13.74
C PRO A 244 13.17 0.99 14.72
N HIS A 245 14.09 0.12 14.27
CA HIS A 245 14.57 -1.08 14.98
C HIS A 245 13.47 -2.07 15.39
N VAL A 246 12.30 -1.94 14.79
CA VAL A 246 11.15 -2.85 14.90
C VAL A 246 10.55 -3.07 13.52
N THR A 247 9.91 -4.22 13.32
CA THR A 247 9.22 -4.55 12.06
C THR A 247 7.97 -3.69 11.89
N ARG A 248 7.73 -3.18 10.68
CA ARG A 248 6.50 -2.46 10.31
C ARG A 248 5.75 -3.20 9.18
N ALA A 249 4.66 -2.59 8.72
CA ALA A 249 3.82 -3.09 7.64
C ALA A 249 4.58 -3.33 6.33
N VAL A 250 4.03 -4.25 5.53
CA VAL A 250 4.40 -4.51 4.13
C VAL A 250 3.19 -4.18 3.26
N GLU A 251 3.43 -3.49 2.16
CA GLU A 251 2.42 -2.99 1.24
C GLU A 251 2.73 -3.45 -0.19
N GLY A 252 1.71 -3.92 -0.89
CA GLY A 252 1.71 -4.02 -2.33
C GLY A 252 1.09 -2.75 -2.92
N TYR A 253 1.89 -1.99 -3.68
CA TYR A 253 1.51 -0.70 -4.26
C TYR A 253 1.88 -0.69 -5.75
N LYS A 254 0.90 -0.50 -6.65
CA LYS A 254 1.08 -0.53 -8.11
C LYS A 254 1.82 -1.78 -8.63
N GLY A 255 1.48 -2.94 -8.06
CA GLY A 255 2.12 -4.21 -8.38
C GLY A 255 3.57 -4.34 -7.94
N ARG A 256 4.07 -3.44 -7.10
CA ARG A 256 5.41 -3.43 -6.49
C ARG A 256 5.30 -3.60 -4.98
N ILE A 257 6.42 -3.90 -4.32
CA ILE A 257 6.45 -4.13 -2.87
C ILE A 257 7.14 -3.00 -2.11
N ILE A 258 6.57 -2.66 -0.95
CA ILE A 258 7.12 -1.73 0.02
C ILE A 258 7.17 -2.42 1.38
N ALA A 259 8.33 -2.46 2.04
CA ALA A 259 8.45 -2.86 3.44
C ALA A 259 8.91 -1.66 4.28
N TYR A 260 8.05 -1.15 5.16
CA TYR A 260 8.34 0.13 5.83
C TYR A 260 9.42 0.05 6.91
N SER A 261 9.65 -1.14 7.48
CA SER A 261 10.80 -1.45 8.31
C SER A 261 10.91 -2.95 8.49
N LEU A 262 12.11 -3.51 8.31
CA LEU A 262 12.40 -4.91 8.61
C LEU A 262 13.01 -5.11 10.01
N GLY A 263 13.12 -4.05 10.81
CA GLY A 263 13.66 -4.12 12.18
C GLY A 263 15.13 -4.51 12.24
N ASN A 264 15.54 -5.15 13.33
CA ASN A 264 16.93 -5.62 13.50
C ASN A 264 17.11 -6.99 12.84
N PHE A 265 18.11 -7.13 11.96
CA PHE A 265 18.45 -8.44 11.42
C PHE A 265 19.50 -9.15 12.26
N CYS A 266 20.74 -8.66 12.32
CA CYS A 266 21.84 -9.35 13.01
C CYS A 266 22.68 -8.34 13.82
N THR A 267 22.30 -8.16 15.09
CA THR A 267 22.82 -7.11 15.98
C THR A 267 23.38 -7.73 17.27
N THR A 268 24.70 -7.96 17.34
CA THR A 268 25.30 -8.82 18.38
C THR A 268 25.55 -8.11 19.71
N THR A 269 25.61 -6.78 19.69
CA THR A 269 25.87 -5.91 20.84
C THR A 269 25.23 -4.56 20.58
N GLY A 270 25.25 -3.64 21.56
CA GLY A 270 24.95 -2.21 21.36
C GLY A 270 23.49 -1.84 21.05
N MET A 271 22.66 -2.80 20.64
CA MET A 271 21.25 -2.62 20.30
C MET A 271 20.37 -3.45 21.21
N ASN A 272 19.17 -2.94 21.49
CA ASN A 272 18.19 -3.64 22.31
C ASN A 272 17.43 -4.66 21.45
N VAL A 273 17.47 -5.94 21.85
CA VAL A 273 16.79 -7.04 21.15
C VAL A 273 15.69 -7.67 22.00
N THR A 274 15.21 -6.99 23.04
CA THR A 274 14.08 -7.46 23.86
C THR A 274 12.74 -7.14 23.20
N GLY A 275 11.78 -8.05 23.38
CA GLY A 275 10.43 -7.88 22.84
C GLY A 275 10.40 -7.82 21.31
N ASN A 276 9.61 -6.89 20.78
CA ASN A 276 9.44 -6.66 19.34
C ASN A 276 10.72 -6.17 18.62
N ARG A 277 11.66 -5.55 19.33
CA ARG A 277 12.98 -5.17 18.78
C ARG A 277 13.90 -6.37 18.54
N GLY A 278 13.54 -7.52 19.10
CA GLY A 278 14.19 -8.80 18.82
C GLY A 278 13.67 -9.49 17.56
N HIS A 279 12.67 -8.95 16.86
CA HIS A 279 12.17 -9.55 15.62
C HIS A 279 13.16 -9.30 14.48
N SER A 280 13.47 -10.37 13.74
CA SER A 280 14.49 -10.40 12.69
C SER A 280 13.95 -11.16 11.47
N PRO A 281 12.96 -10.60 10.75
CA PRO A 281 12.46 -11.24 9.55
C PRO A 281 13.50 -11.25 8.42
N ILE A 282 13.40 -12.26 7.55
CA ILE A 282 13.87 -12.16 6.17
C ILE A 282 12.61 -12.05 5.31
N LEU A 283 12.51 -10.97 4.53
CA LEU A 283 11.46 -10.81 3.52
C LEU A 283 12.02 -11.33 2.19
N GLU A 284 11.63 -12.54 1.82
CA GLU A 284 11.91 -13.11 0.50
C GLU A 284 10.81 -12.65 -0.47
N VAL A 285 11.17 -11.92 -1.51
CA VAL A 285 10.27 -11.36 -2.51
C VAL A 285 10.46 -12.11 -3.82
N GLN A 286 9.37 -12.47 -4.48
CA GLN A 286 9.38 -13.06 -5.81
C GLN A 286 8.84 -12.04 -6.81
N VAL A 287 9.63 -11.75 -7.84
CA VAL A 287 9.28 -10.79 -8.90
C VAL A 287 9.50 -11.42 -10.28
N ASP A 288 8.83 -10.89 -11.30
CA ASP A 288 9.18 -11.18 -12.68
C ASP A 288 10.40 -10.35 -13.14
N ARG A 289 10.81 -10.50 -14.41
CA ARG A 289 11.92 -9.74 -15.00
C ARG A 289 11.68 -8.22 -15.11
N ASN A 290 10.43 -7.77 -14.96
CA ASN A 290 10.03 -6.37 -14.98
C ASN A 290 9.83 -5.79 -13.56
N GLY A 291 10.16 -6.56 -12.52
CA GLY A 291 9.99 -6.16 -11.13
C GLY A 291 8.55 -6.24 -10.63
N VAL A 292 7.62 -6.82 -11.38
CA VAL A 292 6.23 -7.04 -10.93
C VAL A 292 6.23 -8.07 -9.82
N LEU A 293 5.59 -7.74 -8.71
CA LEU A 293 5.46 -8.61 -7.54
C LEU A 293 4.58 -9.83 -7.88
N LEU A 294 5.15 -11.03 -7.71
CA LEU A 294 4.46 -12.30 -7.92
C LEU A 294 4.05 -12.98 -6.61
N GLY A 295 4.84 -12.77 -5.55
CA GLY A 295 4.66 -13.45 -4.28
C GLY A 295 5.84 -13.24 -3.35
N GLY A 296 5.94 -14.10 -2.35
CA GLY A 296 7.07 -14.09 -1.43
C GLY A 296 6.79 -14.77 -0.10
N LYS A 297 7.72 -14.63 0.83
CA LYS A 297 7.63 -15.20 2.16
C LYS A 297 8.35 -14.35 3.20
N ILE A 298 7.69 -14.12 4.33
CA ILE A 298 8.31 -13.61 5.55
C ILE A 298 8.81 -14.80 6.37
N HIS A 299 10.12 -15.03 6.35
CA HIS A 299 10.75 -16.00 7.23
C HIS A 299 10.93 -15.40 8.61
N SER A 300 10.32 -16.01 9.62
CA SER A 300 10.35 -15.50 11.00
C SER A 300 11.61 -15.95 11.72
N PHE A 301 12.47 -15.01 12.11
CA PHE A 301 13.55 -15.23 13.08
C PHE A 301 13.46 -14.22 14.22
N LYS A 302 14.10 -14.57 15.33
CA LYS A 302 14.27 -13.70 16.49
C LYS A 302 15.74 -13.63 16.87
N MET A 303 16.19 -12.45 17.24
CA MET A 303 17.51 -12.23 17.78
C MET A 303 17.64 -12.82 19.17
N ARG A 304 18.81 -13.38 19.46
CA ARG A 304 19.29 -13.63 20.82
C ARG A 304 20.50 -12.75 21.07
N PHE A 305 20.57 -12.19 22.28
CA PHE A 305 21.69 -11.33 22.66
C PHE A 305 23.03 -12.06 22.47
N GLY A 306 24.00 -11.42 21.81
CA GLY A 306 25.33 -11.99 21.55
C GLY A 306 25.44 -13.01 20.41
N GLY A 307 24.34 -13.33 19.71
CA GLY A 307 24.31 -14.29 18.60
C GLY A 307 23.58 -13.76 17.37
N GLY A 308 23.51 -14.60 16.34
CA GLY A 308 22.75 -14.33 15.12
C GLY A 308 21.25 -14.67 15.23
N PRO A 309 20.46 -14.41 14.17
CA PRO A 309 19.04 -14.74 14.12
C PRO A 309 18.78 -16.23 14.38
N GLN A 310 17.76 -16.52 15.20
CA GLN A 310 17.32 -17.87 15.53
C GLN A 310 15.92 -18.13 14.97
N PRO A 311 15.64 -19.32 14.40
CA PRO A 311 14.32 -19.62 13.84
C PRO A 311 13.19 -19.40 14.85
N ASP A 312 12.14 -18.69 14.44
CA ASP A 312 10.90 -18.54 15.20
C ASP A 312 9.84 -19.50 14.64
N THR A 313 9.79 -20.71 15.20
CA THR A 313 8.89 -21.78 14.73
C THR A 313 7.40 -21.46 14.88
N THR A 314 7.06 -20.39 15.61
CA THR A 314 5.67 -19.95 15.82
C THR A 314 5.16 -18.97 14.75
N ASN A 315 6.05 -18.53 13.86
CA ASN A 315 5.80 -17.48 12.87
C ASN A 315 5.24 -16.18 13.47
N SER A 316 5.63 -15.86 14.71
CA SER A 316 5.08 -14.70 15.42
C SER A 316 5.49 -13.37 14.77
N VAL A 317 6.66 -13.32 14.13
CA VAL A 317 7.11 -12.14 13.37
C VAL A 317 6.23 -11.94 12.13
N ALA A 318 6.01 -12.98 11.34
CA ALA A 318 5.10 -12.94 10.20
C ALA A 318 3.66 -12.55 10.60
N LYS A 319 3.14 -13.12 11.70
CA LYS A 319 1.81 -12.77 12.24
C LYS A 319 1.72 -11.31 12.71
N LEU A 320 2.79 -10.77 13.30
CA LEU A 320 2.83 -9.35 13.64
C LEU A 320 2.82 -8.49 12.37
N MET A 321 3.67 -8.79 11.39
CA MET A 321 3.73 -8.05 10.13
C MET A 321 2.42 -8.14 9.35
N LYS A 322 1.74 -9.29 9.37
CA LYS A 322 0.35 -9.45 8.88
C LYS A 322 -0.59 -8.45 9.53
N LYS A 323 -0.67 -8.47 10.88
CA LYS A 323 -1.55 -7.57 11.64
C LYS A 323 -1.28 -6.10 11.30
N LEU A 324 -0.01 -5.70 11.26
CA LEU A 324 0.39 -4.32 10.93
C LEU A 324 0.04 -3.96 9.50
N SER A 325 0.22 -4.87 8.54
CA SER A 325 -0.13 -4.64 7.13
C SER A 325 -1.64 -4.51 6.93
N GLU A 326 -2.43 -5.28 7.69
CA GLU A 326 -3.90 -5.21 7.67
C GLU A 326 -4.43 -3.94 8.36
N SER A 327 -3.76 -3.44 9.41
CA SER A 327 -4.17 -2.22 10.11
C SER A 327 -3.71 -0.93 9.43
N ASP A 328 -2.48 -0.92 8.93
CA ASP A 328 -1.80 0.32 8.56
C ASP A 328 -1.93 0.63 7.06
N ILE A 329 -2.22 -0.37 6.22
CA ILE A 329 -2.24 -0.24 4.75
C ILE A 329 -3.65 -0.48 4.22
N LYS A 330 -4.21 0.55 3.59
CA LYS A 330 -5.52 0.47 2.93
C LYS A 330 -5.36 -0.13 1.53
N ASN A 331 -6.29 -0.97 1.09
CA ASN A 331 -6.31 -1.58 -0.25
C ASN A 331 -5.00 -2.29 -0.63
N ASN A 332 -4.36 -2.94 0.35
CA ASN A 332 -3.10 -3.61 0.16
C ASN A 332 -3.24 -4.75 -0.88
N LEU A 333 -2.39 -4.76 -1.91
CA LEU A 333 -2.38 -5.84 -2.90
C LEU A 333 -1.81 -7.16 -2.35
N ILE A 334 -1.19 -7.11 -1.16
CA ILE A 334 -0.59 -8.26 -0.49
C ILE A 334 -1.50 -8.71 0.67
N ARG A 335 -1.80 -10.01 0.70
CA ARG A 335 -2.33 -10.70 1.87
C ARG A 335 -1.27 -11.61 2.45
N ILE A 336 -0.99 -11.47 3.74
CA ILE A 336 0.00 -12.27 4.46
C ILE A 336 -0.71 -13.44 5.16
N LEU A 337 -0.29 -14.67 4.88
CA LEU A 337 -0.78 -15.85 5.59
C LEU A 337 -0.05 -16.04 6.93
N ASP A 338 -0.62 -16.85 7.83
CA ASP A 338 -0.05 -17.05 9.19
C ASP A 338 1.33 -17.72 9.20
N ASP A 339 1.72 -18.37 8.10
CA ASP A 339 3.04 -18.96 7.89
C ASP A 339 4.05 -18.00 7.22
N GLY A 340 3.63 -16.75 6.98
CA GLY A 340 4.41 -15.70 6.34
C GLY A 340 4.35 -15.69 4.82
N THR A 341 3.62 -16.61 4.16
CA THR A 341 3.47 -16.57 2.71
C THR A 341 2.73 -15.31 2.26
N LEU A 342 3.27 -14.62 1.25
CA LEU A 342 2.65 -13.46 0.62
C LEU A 342 1.82 -13.92 -0.56
N VAL A 343 0.50 -13.71 -0.48
CA VAL A 343 -0.43 -13.90 -1.59
C VAL A 343 -0.67 -12.55 -2.22
N VAL A 344 -0.35 -12.43 -3.50
CA VAL A 344 -0.42 -11.17 -4.23
C VAL A 344 -1.67 -11.18 -5.10
N THR A 345 -2.43 -10.10 -5.04
CA THR A 345 -3.51 -9.85 -5.99
C THR A 345 -2.87 -9.35 -7.27
N PRO A 346 -3.00 -10.05 -8.42
CA PRO A 346 -2.28 -9.70 -9.64
C PRO A 346 -2.50 -8.25 -10.03
N TYR A 347 -1.43 -7.49 -10.19
CA TYR A 347 -1.56 -6.09 -10.59
C TYR A 347 -2.18 -5.98 -11.97
N GLU A 348 -1.90 -6.86 -12.92
CA GLU A 348 -2.55 -6.85 -14.25
C GLU A 348 -4.07 -7.04 -14.19
N GLU A 349 -4.63 -7.69 -13.18
CA GLU A 349 -6.09 -7.74 -13.00
C GLU A 349 -6.63 -6.42 -12.44
N VAL A 350 -5.84 -5.73 -11.62
CA VAL A 350 -6.10 -4.39 -11.08
C VAL A 350 -5.76 -3.30 -12.11
N SER A 351 -4.81 -3.54 -13.01
CA SER A 351 -4.17 -2.60 -13.94
C SER A 351 -4.67 -2.78 -15.36
N ALA A 352 -5.16 -3.95 -15.79
CA ALA A 352 -6.01 -4.04 -16.97
C ALA A 352 -7.42 -3.55 -16.62
N ALA A 353 -7.82 -3.62 -15.35
CA ALA A 353 -8.94 -2.85 -14.85
C ALA A 353 -8.58 -1.37 -14.78
N GLU A 354 -7.44 -0.95 -14.21
CA GLU A 354 -7.02 0.46 -14.11
C GLU A 354 -6.58 1.08 -15.42
N GLU A 355 -6.08 0.36 -16.43
CA GLU A 355 -5.69 0.78 -17.78
C GLU A 355 -6.84 0.64 -18.75
N ARG A 356 -7.79 -0.31 -18.59
CA ARG A 356 -9.11 -0.08 -19.20
C ARG A 356 -9.72 1.16 -18.63
N ILE A 357 -9.59 1.40 -17.33
CA ILE A 357 -10.13 2.59 -16.69
C ILE A 357 -9.28 3.84 -16.99
N ASP A 358 -7.97 3.76 -17.23
CA ASP A 358 -7.07 4.88 -17.52
C ASP A 358 -7.01 5.11 -19.02
N SER A 359 -7.24 4.13 -19.88
CA SER A 359 -7.57 4.37 -21.29
C SER A 359 -8.97 4.99 -21.44
N ILE A 360 -9.88 4.69 -20.50
CA ILE A 360 -11.17 5.39 -20.34
C ILE A 360 -11.01 6.78 -19.68
N LEU A 361 -10.04 7.00 -18.76
CA LEU A 361 -9.83 8.26 -18.01
C LEU A 361 -8.79 9.21 -18.66
N ILE A 362 -7.79 8.72 -19.37
CA ILE A 362 -6.90 9.52 -20.25
C ILE A 362 -7.72 10.01 -21.46
N GLY A 363 -8.83 9.32 -21.79
CA GLY A 363 -9.89 9.84 -22.64
C GLY A 363 -11.00 10.64 -21.92
N ALA A 364 -11.11 10.57 -20.58
CA ALA A 364 -12.16 11.23 -19.81
C ALA A 364 -11.55 12.17 -18.77
N ALA A 365 -11.60 13.47 -19.07
CA ALA A 365 -11.48 14.54 -18.10
C ALA A 365 -12.10 14.17 -16.75
N TYR A 366 -11.48 14.60 -15.64
CA TYR A 366 -12.07 14.63 -14.29
C TYR A 366 -13.60 14.78 -14.35
N PRO A 367 -14.36 14.09 -13.49
CA PRO A 367 -15.81 14.04 -13.59
C PRO A 367 -16.36 15.46 -13.73
N THR A 368 -16.99 15.72 -14.88
CA THR A 368 -17.47 17.07 -15.18
C THR A 368 -18.46 17.53 -14.11
N LYS A 369 -18.62 18.85 -13.97
CA LYS A 369 -19.66 19.41 -13.08
C LYS A 369 -21.04 18.78 -13.33
N GLU A 370 -21.39 18.53 -14.60
CA GLU A 370 -22.66 17.91 -14.99
C GLU A 370 -22.76 16.45 -14.52
N PHE A 371 -21.67 15.68 -14.58
CA PHE A 371 -21.61 14.35 -13.99
C PHE A 371 -21.88 14.39 -12.48
N LEU A 372 -21.17 15.29 -11.77
CA LEU A 372 -21.24 15.42 -10.31
C LEU A 372 -22.62 15.87 -9.82
N LEU A 373 -23.31 16.70 -10.61
CA LEU A 373 -24.71 17.08 -10.41
C LEU A 373 -25.71 15.99 -10.85
N GLY A 374 -25.24 14.84 -11.30
CA GLY A 374 -26.07 13.72 -11.75
C GLY A 374 -26.78 13.95 -13.09
N LYS A 375 -26.37 14.95 -13.87
CA LYS A 375 -26.96 15.29 -15.17
C LYS A 375 -26.30 14.51 -16.30
N HIS A 376 -26.24 13.18 -16.15
CA HIS A 376 -25.67 12.29 -17.15
C HIS A 376 -26.54 11.04 -17.34
N ILE A 377 -26.27 10.32 -18.43
CA ILE A 377 -27.00 9.10 -18.82
C ILE A 377 -26.06 7.91 -18.60
N TYR A 378 -26.31 7.11 -17.57
CA TYR A 378 -25.45 5.99 -17.17
C TYR A 378 -25.20 4.98 -18.29
N GLY A 379 -26.21 4.66 -19.10
CA GLY A 379 -26.05 3.70 -20.20
C GLY A 379 -25.09 4.14 -21.31
N ASN A 380 -24.75 5.43 -21.37
CA ASN A 380 -23.78 5.97 -22.33
C ASN A 380 -22.37 6.10 -21.74
N ASP A 381 -22.22 5.89 -20.43
CA ASP A 381 -20.94 5.99 -19.73
C ASP A 381 -20.31 4.60 -19.63
N THR A 382 -19.15 4.43 -20.25
CA THR A 382 -18.43 3.15 -20.29
C THR A 382 -17.92 2.69 -18.92
N ASN A 383 -17.90 3.56 -17.91
CA ASN A 383 -17.55 3.19 -16.54
C ASN A 383 -18.73 2.60 -15.76
N PHE A 384 -19.95 2.75 -16.25
CA PHE A 384 -21.14 2.16 -15.63
C PHE A 384 -21.48 0.81 -16.24
N VAL A 385 -22.12 -0.01 -15.42
CA VAL A 385 -22.65 -1.31 -15.81
C VAL A 385 -23.97 -1.52 -15.10
N ASN A 386 -24.87 -2.28 -15.71
CA ASN A 386 -26.06 -2.72 -15.02
C ASN A 386 -25.68 -3.71 -13.90
N ILE A 387 -26.34 -3.57 -12.75
CA ILE A 387 -26.20 -4.52 -11.66
C ILE A 387 -26.94 -5.80 -12.06
N PRO A 388 -26.27 -6.97 -12.06
CA PRO A 388 -26.90 -8.24 -12.37
C PRO A 388 -28.15 -8.51 -11.52
N SER A 389 -29.19 -9.07 -12.14
CA SER A 389 -30.48 -9.35 -11.49
C SER A 389 -30.37 -10.21 -10.23
N LYS A 390 -29.37 -11.10 -10.15
CA LYS A 390 -29.04 -11.90 -8.96
C LYS A 390 -28.80 -11.06 -7.69
N TYR A 391 -28.41 -9.80 -7.85
CA TYR A 391 -28.13 -8.90 -6.73
C TYR A 391 -29.29 -7.98 -6.39
N THR A 392 -30.20 -7.69 -7.33
CA THR A 392 -31.34 -6.79 -7.11
C THR A 392 -32.63 -7.53 -6.78
N GLY A 393 -32.76 -8.78 -7.24
CA GLY A 393 -34.00 -9.56 -7.16
C GLY A 393 -35.09 -9.07 -8.11
N LEU A 394 -34.74 -8.23 -9.10
CA LEU A 394 -35.65 -7.76 -10.14
C LEU A 394 -35.60 -8.67 -11.37
N SER A 395 -36.71 -8.77 -12.09
CA SER A 395 -36.81 -9.61 -13.29
C SER A 395 -36.02 -9.09 -14.49
N LYS A 396 -35.50 -7.86 -14.43
CA LYS A 396 -34.65 -7.24 -15.45
C LYS A 396 -33.58 -6.36 -14.79
N GLU A 397 -32.44 -6.27 -15.44
CA GLU A 397 -31.36 -5.33 -15.14
C GLU A 397 -31.80 -3.90 -15.47
N ASN A 398 -31.89 -3.04 -14.46
CA ASN A 398 -32.43 -1.69 -14.62
C ASN A 398 -31.76 -0.64 -13.71
N SER A 399 -30.67 -1.02 -13.04
CA SER A 399 -29.97 -0.18 -12.07
C SER A 399 -28.50 -0.18 -12.42
N TYR A 400 -27.94 0.99 -12.68
CA TYR A 400 -26.54 1.15 -13.02
C TYR A 400 -25.68 1.36 -11.77
N ILE A 401 -24.41 1.01 -11.85
CA ILE A 401 -23.38 1.34 -10.87
C ILE A 401 -22.02 1.45 -11.59
N GLN A 402 -21.06 2.13 -10.97
CA GLN A 402 -19.68 2.12 -11.44
C GLN A 402 -19.13 0.69 -11.42
N LYS A 403 -18.41 0.28 -12.47
CA LYS A 403 -17.83 -1.08 -12.59
C LYS A 403 -16.95 -1.46 -11.40
N ARG A 404 -16.09 -0.53 -10.94
CA ARG A 404 -15.25 -0.72 -9.74
C ARG A 404 -16.07 -1.01 -8.49
N VAL A 405 -17.19 -0.32 -8.34
CA VAL A 405 -18.09 -0.45 -7.19
C VAL A 405 -18.84 -1.78 -7.25
N LEU A 406 -19.23 -2.23 -8.45
CA LEU A 406 -19.81 -3.56 -8.63
C LEU A 406 -18.80 -4.64 -8.22
N ALA A 407 -17.56 -4.59 -8.71
CA ALA A 407 -16.53 -5.58 -8.40
C ALA A 407 -16.27 -5.68 -6.88
N ALA A 408 -16.11 -4.54 -6.20
CA ALA A 408 -15.96 -4.50 -4.75
C ALA A 408 -17.20 -5.07 -4.02
N PHE A 409 -18.41 -4.75 -4.51
CA PHE A 409 -19.65 -5.30 -3.97
C PHE A 409 -19.76 -6.82 -4.18
N GLU A 410 -19.31 -7.37 -5.31
CA GLU A 410 -19.37 -8.81 -5.57
C GLU A 410 -18.52 -9.62 -4.60
N LEU A 411 -17.33 -9.08 -4.22
CA LEU A 411 -16.49 -9.66 -3.17
C LEU A 411 -17.19 -9.60 -1.80
N MET A 412 -17.70 -8.42 -1.42
CA MET A 412 -18.44 -8.26 -0.17
C MET A 412 -19.67 -9.17 -0.11
N TYR A 413 -20.38 -9.32 -1.23
CA TYR A 413 -21.54 -10.20 -1.36
C TYR A 413 -21.17 -11.67 -1.16
N ALA A 414 -20.04 -12.12 -1.73
CA ALA A 414 -19.59 -13.51 -1.60
C ALA A 414 -19.31 -13.86 -0.12
N ASP A 415 -18.57 -13.01 0.58
CA ASP A 415 -18.22 -13.22 1.98
C ASP A 415 -19.43 -13.08 2.90
N ALA A 416 -20.30 -12.09 2.66
CA ALA A 416 -21.57 -11.98 3.40
C ALA A 416 -22.40 -13.25 3.24
N LYS A 417 -22.47 -13.80 2.02
CA LYS A 417 -23.22 -15.03 1.73
C LYS A 417 -22.60 -16.23 2.44
N ALA A 418 -21.28 -16.35 2.49
CA ALA A 418 -20.58 -17.39 3.24
C ALA A 418 -20.92 -17.34 4.74
N ASP A 419 -21.10 -16.14 5.31
CA ASP A 419 -21.52 -15.93 6.69
C ASP A 419 -23.06 -16.02 6.92
N GLY A 420 -23.79 -16.48 5.90
CA GLY A 420 -25.24 -16.67 5.94
C GLY A 420 -26.02 -15.35 5.92
N ILE A 421 -25.50 -14.32 5.29
CA ILE A 421 -26.14 -13.01 5.09
C ILE A 421 -26.31 -12.77 3.60
N THR A 422 -27.56 -12.65 3.15
CA THR A 422 -27.85 -12.34 1.75
C THR A 422 -28.00 -10.84 1.58
N LEU A 423 -26.98 -10.19 1.03
CA LEU A 423 -27.09 -8.80 0.60
C LEU A 423 -27.96 -8.71 -0.65
N ARG A 424 -28.83 -7.70 -0.71
CA ARG A 424 -29.64 -7.38 -1.89
C ARG A 424 -29.57 -5.89 -2.16
N VAL A 425 -29.25 -5.48 -3.38
CA VAL A 425 -29.27 -4.08 -3.78
C VAL A 425 -30.71 -3.64 -4.01
N THR A 426 -31.17 -2.68 -3.22
CA THR A 426 -32.50 -2.06 -3.33
C THR A 426 -32.49 -0.73 -4.07
N SER A 427 -31.35 -0.06 -4.14
CA SER A 427 -31.12 1.15 -4.92
C SER A 427 -29.63 1.30 -5.20
N ALA A 428 -29.32 1.91 -6.34
CA ALA A 428 -27.98 2.24 -6.79
C ALA A 428 -28.03 3.61 -7.49
N SER A 429 -27.35 3.76 -8.63
CA SER A 429 -27.21 5.06 -9.30
C SER A 429 -28.55 5.72 -9.65
N ARG A 430 -28.64 7.03 -9.41
CA ARG A 430 -29.82 7.86 -9.70
C ARG A 430 -29.38 9.19 -10.26
N ASN A 431 -29.83 9.49 -11.49
CA ASN A 431 -29.51 10.76 -12.13
C ASN A 431 -30.34 11.91 -11.53
N PHE A 432 -30.04 13.14 -11.97
CA PHE A 432 -30.68 14.36 -11.50
C PHE A 432 -32.20 14.31 -11.63
N ASN A 433 -32.72 13.84 -12.78
CA ASN A 433 -34.16 13.79 -13.04
C ASN A 433 -34.88 12.77 -12.14
N THR A 434 -34.27 11.60 -11.93
CA THR A 434 -34.78 10.60 -10.98
C THR A 434 -34.80 11.16 -9.56
N GLN A 435 -33.73 11.85 -9.14
CA GLN A 435 -33.68 12.47 -7.82
C GLN A 435 -34.66 13.63 -7.68
N LYS A 436 -34.87 14.41 -8.75
CA LYS A 436 -35.88 15.47 -8.84
C LYS A 436 -37.27 14.90 -8.63
N TYR A 437 -37.62 13.83 -9.33
CA TYR A 437 -38.90 13.16 -9.14
C TYR A 437 -39.10 12.72 -7.68
N LEU A 438 -38.10 12.07 -7.07
CA LEU A 438 -38.18 11.62 -5.67
C LEU A 438 -38.33 12.78 -4.69
N TRP A 439 -37.57 13.85 -4.91
CA TRP A 439 -37.62 15.06 -4.10
C TRP A 439 -38.98 15.76 -4.22
N GLU A 440 -39.46 16.01 -5.43
CA GLU A 440 -40.70 16.74 -5.69
C GLU A 440 -41.93 15.95 -5.23
N SER A 441 -41.92 14.62 -5.37
CA SER A 441 -42.94 13.75 -4.79
C SER A 441 -42.97 13.89 -3.26
N LYS A 442 -41.80 13.89 -2.61
CA LYS A 442 -41.73 14.05 -1.15
C LYS A 442 -42.18 15.44 -0.70
N ILE A 443 -41.82 16.51 -1.43
CA ILE A 443 -42.30 17.87 -1.16
C ILE A 443 -43.82 17.96 -1.31
N LYS A 444 -44.41 17.32 -2.31
CA LYS A 444 -45.87 17.25 -2.47
C LYS A 444 -46.51 16.61 -1.24
N ASP A 445 -46.05 15.43 -0.85
CA ASP A 445 -46.62 14.68 0.29
C ASP A 445 -46.44 15.42 1.63
N TYR A 446 -45.35 16.18 1.78
CA TYR A 446 -45.07 16.92 3.02
C TYR A 446 -45.76 18.27 3.07
N SER A 447 -46.01 18.90 1.92
CA SER A 447 -46.67 20.21 1.86
C SER A 447 -48.10 20.20 2.42
N GLU A 448 -48.78 19.06 2.38
CA GLU A 448 -50.10 18.89 3.01
C GLU A 448 -50.01 18.90 4.54
N LYS A 449 -48.89 18.42 5.10
CA LYS A 449 -48.66 18.32 6.56
C LYS A 449 -47.93 19.53 7.13
N TYR A 450 -47.13 20.19 6.31
CA TYR A 450 -46.26 21.31 6.68
C TYR A 450 -46.45 22.44 5.66
N PRO A 451 -47.41 23.35 5.88
CA PRO A 451 -47.72 24.43 4.94
C PRO A 451 -46.58 25.44 4.78
N ASP A 452 -45.74 25.64 5.81
CA ASP A 452 -44.54 26.46 5.69
C ASP A 452 -43.51 25.76 4.81
N ARG A 453 -43.11 26.45 3.73
CA ARG A 453 -42.23 25.88 2.70
C ARG A 453 -40.82 25.59 3.21
N ILE A 454 -40.31 26.36 4.17
CA ILE A 454 -38.97 26.16 4.74
C ILE A 454 -38.99 24.91 5.62
N GLU A 455 -39.96 24.81 6.54
CA GLU A 455 -40.12 23.63 7.41
C GLU A 455 -40.42 22.37 6.60
N CYS A 456 -41.26 22.45 5.56
CA CYS A 456 -41.51 21.35 4.63
C CYS A 456 -40.21 20.85 3.99
N ALA A 457 -39.38 21.75 3.45
CA ALA A 457 -38.10 21.40 2.84
C ALA A 457 -37.10 20.82 3.86
N LYS A 458 -37.03 21.40 5.07
CA LYS A 458 -36.18 20.89 6.16
C LYS A 458 -36.55 19.45 6.56
N ARG A 459 -37.85 19.15 6.63
CA ARG A 459 -38.36 17.81 6.96
C ARG A 459 -38.11 16.81 5.84
N ALA A 460 -38.22 17.23 4.58
CA ALA A 460 -37.89 16.40 3.44
C ALA A 460 -36.39 16.07 3.38
N LEU A 461 -35.53 17.07 3.64
CA LEU A 461 -34.07 16.93 3.68
C LEU A 461 -33.56 15.92 4.71
N LYS A 462 -34.34 15.60 5.75
CA LYS A 462 -33.96 14.57 6.72
C LYS A 462 -33.73 13.20 6.09
N TYR A 463 -34.44 12.87 5.02
CA TYR A 463 -34.45 11.53 4.39
C TYR A 463 -34.45 11.58 2.85
N SER A 464 -34.05 12.70 2.26
CA SER A 464 -33.93 12.84 0.81
C SER A 464 -32.93 13.94 0.48
N SER A 465 -31.93 13.61 -0.32
CA SER A 465 -31.02 14.61 -0.89
C SER A 465 -31.76 15.50 -1.90
N LEU A 466 -31.25 16.72 -2.08
CA LEU A 466 -31.67 17.57 -3.18
C LEU A 466 -31.14 16.99 -4.50
N PRO A 467 -31.82 17.23 -5.63
CA PRO A 467 -31.26 16.99 -6.94
C PRO A 467 -29.95 17.78 -7.10
N GLY A 468 -28.89 17.10 -7.54
CA GLY A 468 -27.55 17.67 -7.62
C GLY A 468 -26.67 17.42 -6.40
N THR A 469 -27.20 16.94 -5.27
CA THR A 469 -26.40 16.72 -4.04
C THR A 469 -26.31 15.25 -3.60
N SER A 470 -26.98 14.34 -4.31
CA SER A 470 -27.00 12.93 -3.92
C SER A 470 -25.74 12.20 -4.37
N ARG A 471 -25.11 11.45 -3.46
CA ARG A 471 -23.95 10.59 -3.78
C ARG A 471 -24.31 9.44 -4.73
N HIS A 472 -25.59 9.03 -4.75
CA HIS A 472 -26.12 8.10 -5.75
C HIS A 472 -25.97 8.64 -7.19
N HIS A 473 -25.74 9.93 -7.40
CA HIS A 473 -25.42 10.47 -8.72
C HIS A 473 -24.15 9.86 -9.27
N TRP A 474 -23.15 9.67 -8.42
CA TRP A 474 -21.80 9.30 -8.84
C TRP A 474 -21.61 7.80 -9.10
N GLY A 475 -22.64 7.00 -8.80
CA GLY A 475 -22.59 5.55 -8.93
C GLY A 475 -21.66 4.87 -7.93
N THR A 476 -21.42 5.51 -6.79
CA THR A 476 -20.56 5.01 -5.71
C THR A 476 -21.33 4.42 -4.54
N ASP A 477 -22.66 4.57 -4.51
CA ASP A 477 -23.49 4.31 -3.34
C ASP A 477 -24.53 3.23 -3.65
N LEU A 478 -24.76 2.36 -2.66
CA LEU A 478 -25.69 1.25 -2.71
C LEU A 478 -26.57 1.24 -1.47
N ASP A 479 -27.87 1.00 -1.66
CA ASP A 479 -28.81 0.75 -0.57
C ASP A 479 -29.07 -0.75 -0.43
N PHE A 480 -28.73 -1.36 0.70
CA PHE A 480 -28.86 -2.79 0.92
C PHE A 480 -30.13 -3.21 1.66
N ILE A 481 -30.62 -4.39 1.27
CA ILE A 481 -31.63 -5.23 1.91
C ILE A 481 -33.03 -4.60 2.05
N SER A 482 -33.15 -3.51 2.82
CA SER A 482 -34.42 -2.86 3.15
C SER A 482 -34.24 -1.40 3.58
N LYS A 483 -35.06 -0.51 3.01
CA LYS A 483 -35.20 0.89 3.47
C LYS A 483 -36.14 1.06 4.66
N ARG A 484 -36.69 -0.03 5.21
CA ARG A 484 -37.63 0.01 6.35
C ARG A 484 -36.89 -0.18 7.66
N LEU A 485 -36.96 0.81 8.55
CA LEU A 485 -36.34 0.75 9.88
C LEU A 485 -36.73 -0.50 10.67
N ALA A 486 -37.99 -0.96 10.56
CA ALA A 486 -38.47 -2.16 11.24
C ALA A 486 -37.69 -3.43 10.88
N TYR A 487 -37.15 -3.54 9.65
CA TYR A 487 -36.29 -4.66 9.26
C TYR A 487 -35.00 -4.68 10.08
N TRP A 488 -34.36 -3.53 10.25
CA TRP A 488 -33.09 -3.40 10.96
C TRP A 488 -33.21 -3.65 12.48
N SER A 489 -34.42 -3.58 13.02
CA SER A 489 -34.73 -3.98 14.40
C SER A 489 -34.96 -5.49 14.58
N SER A 490 -35.17 -6.24 13.50
CA SER A 490 -35.34 -7.70 13.54
C SER A 490 -34.02 -8.43 13.83
N PRO A 491 -34.04 -9.70 14.30
CA PRO A 491 -32.82 -10.49 14.49
C PRO A 491 -31.95 -10.58 13.23
N GLN A 492 -32.57 -10.76 12.07
CA GLN A 492 -31.88 -10.84 10.78
C GLN A 492 -31.25 -9.49 10.38
N GLY A 493 -32.00 -8.40 10.57
CA GLY A 493 -31.50 -7.05 10.31
C GLY A 493 -30.35 -6.66 11.21
N LYS A 494 -30.40 -7.01 12.50
CA LYS A 494 -29.30 -6.80 13.45
C LYS A 494 -28.05 -7.58 13.04
N LYS A 495 -28.20 -8.87 12.71
CA LYS A 495 -27.08 -9.70 12.23
C LYS A 495 -26.44 -9.10 10.98
N ALA A 496 -27.25 -8.70 10.00
CA ALA A 496 -26.77 -8.11 8.75
C ALA A 496 -26.07 -6.76 8.99
N TYR A 497 -26.63 -5.90 9.84
CA TYR A 497 -26.03 -4.59 10.13
C TYR A 497 -24.69 -4.72 10.84
N SER A 498 -24.62 -5.56 11.89
CA SER A 498 -23.37 -5.81 12.61
C SER A 498 -22.30 -6.39 11.69
N TRP A 499 -22.68 -7.27 10.75
CA TRP A 499 -21.73 -7.77 9.76
C TRP A 499 -21.22 -6.67 8.84
N LEU A 500 -22.10 -5.80 8.32
CA LEU A 500 -21.68 -4.70 7.46
C LEU A 500 -20.77 -3.73 8.21
N GLN A 501 -21.09 -3.37 9.47
CA GLN A 501 -20.22 -2.52 10.30
C GLN A 501 -18.82 -3.12 10.49
N ASN A 502 -18.74 -4.44 10.69
CA ASN A 502 -17.48 -5.13 10.96
C ASN A 502 -16.69 -5.54 9.70
N ASN A 503 -17.30 -5.54 8.51
CA ASN A 503 -16.67 -6.13 7.33
C ASN A 503 -16.70 -5.24 6.08
N ALA A 504 -17.66 -4.33 5.92
CA ALA A 504 -17.82 -3.56 4.68
C ALA A 504 -16.55 -2.76 4.31
N HIS A 505 -15.81 -2.27 5.33
CA HIS A 505 -14.56 -1.53 5.15
C HIS A 505 -13.46 -2.37 4.47
N LYS A 506 -13.47 -3.70 4.62
CA LYS A 506 -12.51 -4.61 3.98
C LYS A 506 -12.61 -4.59 2.46
N TYR A 507 -13.75 -4.15 1.93
CA TYR A 507 -14.04 -4.03 0.49
C TYR A 507 -14.14 -2.56 0.06
N GLY A 508 -13.67 -1.62 0.89
CA GLY A 508 -13.70 -0.19 0.60
C GLY A 508 -15.06 0.48 0.80
N PHE A 509 -16.05 -0.17 1.43
CA PHE A 509 -17.32 0.46 1.75
C PHE A 509 -17.34 1.04 3.16
N PHE A 510 -17.92 2.23 3.31
CA PHE A 510 -18.24 2.82 4.60
C PHE A 510 -19.71 3.21 4.65
N GLN A 511 -20.21 3.57 5.83
CA GLN A 511 -21.56 4.08 6.04
C GLN A 511 -21.52 5.62 6.17
N PRO A 512 -21.82 6.40 5.11
CA PRO A 512 -21.85 7.85 5.16
C PRO A 512 -22.85 8.39 6.17
N TYR A 513 -23.97 7.68 6.36
CA TYR A 513 -25.05 8.13 7.22
C TYR A 513 -25.17 7.28 8.47
N GLY A 514 -24.08 7.18 9.24
CA GLY A 514 -24.04 6.50 10.55
C GLY A 514 -24.59 7.34 11.70
N GLU A 515 -24.59 6.76 12.91
CA GLU A 515 -24.94 7.44 14.18
C GLU A 515 -23.87 8.49 14.58
N GLY A 516 -24.21 9.39 15.49
CA GLY A 516 -23.26 10.35 16.10
C GLY A 516 -22.98 11.64 15.31
N ARG A 517 -23.55 11.80 14.11
CA ARG A 517 -23.40 13.02 13.30
C ARG A 517 -24.34 14.15 13.78
N THR A 518 -23.84 15.37 13.74
CA THR A 518 -24.60 16.59 14.06
C THR A 518 -25.24 17.26 12.84
N THR A 519 -24.77 16.93 11.63
CA THR A 519 -25.27 17.44 10.35
C THR A 519 -25.55 16.30 9.37
N GLY A 520 -26.28 16.61 8.30
CA GLY A 520 -26.62 15.68 7.21
C GLY A 520 -27.96 14.98 7.36
N HIS A 521 -28.14 13.93 6.55
CA HIS A 521 -29.32 13.09 6.61
C HIS A 521 -29.40 12.29 7.92
N GLY A 522 -30.58 11.80 8.28
CA GLY A 522 -30.74 10.87 9.40
C GLY A 522 -29.91 9.59 9.22
N GLU A 523 -29.80 8.75 10.25
CA GLU A 523 -29.10 7.47 10.13
C GLU A 523 -29.77 6.60 9.05
N GLU A 524 -28.97 6.06 8.13
CA GLU A 524 -29.41 5.15 7.09
C GLU A 524 -28.59 3.85 7.16
N LYS A 525 -29.12 2.84 7.85
CA LYS A 525 -28.48 1.51 8.02
C LYS A 525 -28.27 0.75 6.71
N TRP A 526 -29.05 1.10 5.70
CA TRP A 526 -29.01 0.52 4.37
C TRP A 526 -28.01 1.19 3.44
N HIS A 527 -27.57 2.43 3.69
CA HIS A 527 -26.83 3.24 2.72
C HIS A 527 -25.33 3.12 2.93
N TRP A 528 -24.62 2.59 1.93
CA TRP A 528 -23.18 2.35 1.97
C TRP A 528 -22.52 2.92 0.72
N SER A 529 -21.36 3.56 0.90
CA SER A 529 -20.61 4.26 -0.15
C SER A 529 -19.25 3.61 -0.33
N TYR A 530 -18.81 3.43 -1.57
CA TYR A 530 -17.47 2.96 -1.90
C TYR A 530 -16.46 4.11 -1.79
N TYR A 531 -15.72 4.12 -0.69
CA TYR A 531 -14.81 5.18 -0.29
C TYR A 531 -13.80 5.59 -1.39
N PRO A 532 -13.03 4.66 -2.01
CA PRO A 532 -11.95 5.03 -2.91
C PRO A 532 -12.34 5.92 -4.09
N LEU A 533 -13.57 5.74 -4.61
CA LEU A 533 -14.07 6.57 -5.70
C LEU A 533 -14.88 7.76 -5.21
N SER A 534 -15.66 7.54 -4.14
CA SER A 534 -16.58 8.56 -3.64
C SER A 534 -15.88 9.72 -2.93
N GLU A 535 -14.65 9.53 -2.45
CA GLU A 535 -13.80 10.60 -1.90
C GLU A 535 -13.27 11.49 -3.02
N LEU A 536 -12.72 10.90 -4.09
CA LEU A 536 -12.26 11.66 -5.27
C LEU A 536 -13.37 12.52 -5.88
N TYR A 537 -14.58 11.96 -5.99
CA TYR A 537 -15.73 12.69 -6.50
C TYR A 537 -16.23 13.76 -5.55
N LEU A 538 -16.13 13.54 -4.24
CA LEU A 538 -16.43 14.58 -3.26
C LEU A 538 -15.44 15.74 -3.36
N GLU A 539 -14.14 15.46 -3.46
CA GLU A 539 -13.13 16.51 -3.63
C GLU A 539 -13.39 17.34 -4.90
N GLU A 540 -13.68 16.68 -6.02
CA GLU A 540 -13.97 17.37 -7.26
C GLU A 540 -15.30 18.13 -7.23
N TYR A 541 -16.32 17.58 -6.57
CA TYR A 541 -17.58 18.26 -6.29
C TYR A 541 -17.35 19.58 -5.57
N LEU A 542 -16.51 19.60 -4.54
CA LEU A 542 -16.22 20.81 -3.76
C LEU A 542 -15.42 21.86 -4.55
N LYS A 543 -14.67 21.44 -5.58
CA LYS A 543 -13.98 22.37 -6.49
C LYS A 543 -14.91 22.97 -7.54
N LEU A 544 -15.82 22.15 -8.09
CA LEU A 544 -16.58 22.51 -9.28
C LEU A 544 -18.00 23.01 -8.98
N VAL A 545 -18.65 22.53 -7.92
CA VAL A 545 -20.07 22.77 -7.64
C VAL A 545 -20.23 23.80 -6.53
N THR A 546 -21.01 24.83 -6.81
CA THR A 546 -21.42 25.85 -5.83
C THR A 546 -22.91 25.75 -5.53
N LEU A 547 -23.39 26.41 -4.47
CA LEU A 547 -24.82 26.45 -4.14
C LEU A 547 -25.69 26.94 -5.31
N SER A 548 -25.16 27.85 -6.14
CA SER A 548 -25.86 28.40 -7.30
C SER A 548 -26.06 27.42 -8.48
N ASP A 549 -25.34 26.30 -8.45
CA ASP A 549 -25.46 25.20 -9.42
C ASP A 549 -26.61 24.23 -9.04
N ILE A 550 -27.03 24.21 -7.78
CA ILE A 550 -28.05 23.29 -7.22
C ILE A 550 -29.44 23.92 -7.38
N LYS A 551 -30.01 23.83 -8.58
CA LYS A 551 -31.29 24.47 -8.94
C LYS A 551 -32.11 23.68 -9.94
N GLY A 552 -33.35 24.12 -10.21
CA GLY A 552 -34.18 23.57 -11.28
C GLY A 552 -35.15 22.47 -10.83
N PHE A 553 -35.52 22.48 -9.56
CA PHE A 553 -36.50 21.58 -8.94
C PHE A 553 -37.33 22.35 -7.90
N LYS A 554 -38.52 21.83 -7.55
CA LYS A 554 -39.40 22.46 -6.56
C LYS A 554 -38.67 22.64 -5.23
N SER A 555 -38.73 23.84 -4.68
CA SER A 555 -38.06 24.20 -3.42
C SER A 555 -36.52 24.21 -3.49
N ASP A 556 -35.92 24.51 -4.63
CA ASP A 556 -34.46 24.67 -4.78
C ASP A 556 -33.85 25.81 -3.95
N PHE A 557 -34.61 26.82 -3.54
CA PHE A 557 -34.21 27.81 -2.52
C PHE A 557 -33.64 27.17 -1.23
N SER A 558 -34.02 25.92 -0.95
CA SER A 558 -33.52 25.15 0.18
C SER A 558 -32.02 24.87 0.12
N ALA A 559 -31.40 24.86 -1.06
CA ALA A 559 -29.96 24.67 -1.21
C ALA A 559 -29.17 25.74 -0.44
N GLU A 560 -29.48 27.01 -0.70
CA GLU A 560 -28.87 28.14 -0.01
C GLU A 560 -29.37 28.27 1.44
N THR A 561 -30.68 28.14 1.65
CA THR A 561 -31.31 28.29 2.99
C THR A 561 -30.70 27.37 4.04
N PHE A 562 -30.29 26.16 3.64
CA PHE A 562 -29.73 25.17 4.57
C PHE A 562 -28.25 24.90 4.36
N ASP A 563 -27.56 25.69 3.53
CA ASP A 563 -26.15 25.50 3.17
C ASP A 563 -25.83 24.03 2.90
N VAL A 564 -26.51 23.48 1.89
CA VAL A 564 -26.59 22.03 1.70
C VAL A 564 -25.26 21.37 1.39
N ILE A 565 -24.28 22.12 0.87
CA ILE A 565 -22.93 21.59 0.65
C ILE A 565 -22.27 21.30 2.00
N ASN A 566 -22.20 22.29 2.89
CA ASN A 566 -21.54 22.12 4.19
C ASN A 566 -22.34 21.23 5.14
N ASN A 567 -23.66 21.36 5.13
CA ASN A 567 -24.51 20.67 6.11
C ASN A 567 -25.00 19.30 5.65
N TYR A 568 -25.02 18.98 4.36
CA TYR A 568 -25.57 17.70 3.87
C TYR A 568 -24.62 16.92 2.98
N VAL A 569 -23.91 17.56 2.04
CA VAL A 569 -22.90 16.87 1.22
C VAL A 569 -21.69 16.48 2.06
N LEU A 570 -21.19 17.42 2.88
CA LEU A 570 -20.14 17.19 3.87
C LEU A 570 -20.66 16.60 5.20
N GLY A 571 -21.98 16.56 5.40
CA GLY A 571 -22.65 16.01 6.58
C GLY A 571 -22.64 14.47 6.64
N ILE A 572 -21.51 13.84 6.32
CA ILE A 572 -21.31 12.39 6.32
C ILE A 572 -20.40 11.96 7.47
N SER A 573 -20.44 10.68 7.82
CA SER A 573 -19.53 10.09 8.78
C SER A 573 -18.14 10.22 8.20
N ARG A 574 -17.25 10.92 8.92
CA ARG A 574 -15.83 10.87 8.58
C ARG A 574 -15.35 9.48 8.92
N VAL A 575 -14.56 8.93 8.01
CA VAL A 575 -13.95 7.63 8.20
C VAL A 575 -12.84 7.80 9.24
N SER A 576 -13.19 7.71 10.52
CA SER A 576 -12.25 7.62 11.64
C SER A 576 -12.00 6.13 11.90
N TYR A 577 -10.85 5.62 11.46
CA TYR A 577 -10.37 4.34 11.94
C TYR A 577 -9.49 4.65 13.16
N GLU A 578 -10.04 4.42 14.36
CA GLU A 578 -9.24 4.34 15.58
C GLU A 578 -8.25 3.16 15.53
#